data_AF-A0A8J7VAM6-F1
#
_entry.id   AF-A0A8J7VAM6-F1
#
_cell.length_a   1.000
_cell.length_b   1.000
_cell.length_c   1.000
_cell.angle_alpha   90.00
_cell.angle_beta   90.00
_cell.angle_gamma   90.00
#
_symmetry.space_group_name_H-M   'P 1'
#
loop_
_entity.id
_entity.type
_entity.pdbx_description
1 polymer ?
#
loop_
_entity_poly.entity_id
_entity_poly.type
_entity_poly.pdbx_seq_one_letter_code
_entity_poly.pdbx_strand_id
1 'polypeptide(L)'
;MSFITALNRLGARSLSTIGLFLLGGGLVAQAQVAVTSVTYGSAVNTTNRTADNITYLNEYTPVASIGSALGDYQFNGPTASNVFFRRNTGAGNPNNSTVFYQYSSTSSGNATVYGRGDTSPTLSEVMLSSDLTQGLRNPFANGGSSSVNSNIERIDFYFAGGYTVQAGDALVFFDLENVGNNGDGFRISAFTSWGTVNGTAAPTAYANTGLLVEPDTFGDAVDTPNGTNARYIRSTTTSGDNLASNQSIATLDSNSGTPNSSDLYLVGILIPLADLGLSVGQTIYGYSLFAGDVAFTSTSQMNNWNNSTYYPTNTDASTWGNMDFMGFGAQLSRPIPEPSTYGALLVGAVAGLLGWRRFRTRRSASAA
;
A
#
# COMPACT_ATOMS: atom_id res chain seq x y z
N MET A 1 85.06 35.21 8.76
CA MET A 1 84.88 33.75 8.61
C MET A 1 83.50 33.45 9.17
N SER A 2 82.46 33.07 8.40
CA SER A 2 82.35 31.89 7.49
C SER A 2 82.33 30.58 8.30
N PHE A 3 81.34 29.67 8.24
CA PHE A 3 79.98 29.64 7.61
C PHE A 3 79.22 28.38 8.12
N ILE A 4 77.95 28.19 7.74
CA ILE A 4 77.13 26.93 7.73
C ILE A 4 76.51 26.51 9.11
N THR A 5 75.20 26.63 9.38
CA THR A 5 73.98 25.84 8.96
C THR A 5 74.07 24.35 9.38
N ALA A 6 73.07 23.60 9.88
CA ALA A 6 71.60 23.70 9.95
C ALA A 6 71.10 23.10 11.32
N LEU A 7 69.85 22.71 11.62
CA LEU A 7 68.60 22.53 10.84
C LEU A 7 67.34 22.89 11.70
N ASN A 8 66.18 22.42 11.27
CA ASN A 8 64.82 22.89 11.62
C ASN A 8 63.96 21.92 12.46
N ARG A 9 63.09 22.53 13.28
CA ARG A 9 61.63 22.30 13.44
C ARG A 9 61.06 20.86 13.47
N LEU A 10 60.42 20.52 14.58
CA LEU A 10 59.06 19.95 14.68
C LEU A 10 58.60 20.09 16.14
N GLY A 11 57.37 20.47 16.50
CA GLY A 11 56.22 20.85 15.68
C GLY A 11 54.95 20.77 16.54
N ALA A 12 54.58 21.85 17.23
CA ALA A 12 53.37 21.87 18.05
C ALA A 12 52.12 21.67 17.18
N ARG A 13 51.30 20.65 17.49
CA ARG A 13 50.00 20.44 16.86
C ARG A 13 48.92 20.08 17.88
N SER A 14 48.06 21.06 18.09
CA SER A 14 46.65 20.95 18.50
C SER A 14 45.99 19.60 18.22
N LEU A 15 45.48 18.95 19.28
CA LEU A 15 44.31 18.07 19.16
C LEU A 15 43.04 18.89 19.43
N SER A 16 42.57 19.57 18.38
CA SER A 16 41.23 20.17 18.33
C SER A 16 40.41 19.38 17.31
N THR A 17 39.72 18.35 17.77
CA THR A 17 38.80 17.56 16.95
C THR A 17 37.63 17.07 17.80
N ILE A 18 36.82 18.02 18.27
CA ILE A 18 35.43 17.71 18.61
C ILE A 18 34.76 17.44 17.26
N GLY A 19 34.43 16.18 16.99
CA GLY A 19 33.72 15.79 15.79
C GLY A 19 32.33 16.40 15.80
N LEU A 20 32.15 17.48 15.03
CA LEU A 20 30.84 18.04 14.73
C LEU A 20 30.08 16.99 13.92
N PHE A 21 29.19 16.22 14.57
CA PHE A 21 28.24 15.37 13.88
C PHE A 21 27.32 16.27 13.07
N LEU A 22 27.63 16.41 11.78
CA LEU A 22 26.72 16.98 10.81
C LEU A 22 25.46 16.11 10.78
N LEU A 23 24.40 16.63 11.39
CA LEU A 23 23.03 16.24 11.10
C LEU A 23 22.75 16.60 9.64
N GLY A 24 23.26 15.78 8.74
CA GLY A 24 22.85 15.74 7.35
C GLY A 24 21.42 15.23 7.30
N GLY A 25 20.47 16.13 7.57
CA GLY A 25 19.08 15.97 7.16
C GLY A 25 19.07 15.92 5.65
N GLY A 26 19.30 14.73 5.10
CA GLY A 26 19.19 14.49 3.68
C GLY A 26 17.80 14.91 3.24
N LEU A 27 17.75 15.72 2.18
CA LEU A 27 16.53 15.88 1.40
C LEU A 27 16.24 14.50 0.80
N VAL A 28 15.54 13.65 1.54
CA VAL A 28 14.98 12.41 1.01
C VAL A 28 14.02 12.86 -0.08
N ALA A 29 14.38 12.60 -1.33
CA ALA A 29 13.48 12.83 -2.44
C ALA A 29 12.22 12.00 -2.18
N GLN A 30 11.07 12.67 -2.14
CA GLN A 30 9.77 12.03 -2.00
C GLN A 30 9.61 11.08 -3.18
N ALA A 31 9.46 9.81 -2.88
CA ALA A 31 9.53 8.72 -3.83
C ALA A 31 8.56 7.64 -3.37
N GLN A 32 7.59 7.35 -4.24
CA GLN A 32 6.82 6.13 -4.17
C GLN A 32 7.80 4.94 -4.27
N VAL A 33 7.63 3.93 -3.43
CA VAL A 33 8.64 2.89 -3.23
C VAL A 33 8.06 1.54 -3.60
N ALA A 34 8.73 0.82 -4.49
CA ALA A 34 8.45 -0.58 -4.79
C ALA A 34 8.40 -1.43 -3.50
N VAL A 35 7.34 -2.23 -3.35
CA VAL A 35 7.31 -3.36 -2.42
C VAL A 35 8.10 -4.50 -3.06
N THR A 36 9.05 -5.07 -2.33
CA THR A 36 9.95 -6.12 -2.85
C THR A 36 9.72 -7.49 -2.23
N SER A 37 8.93 -7.56 -1.16
CA SER A 37 8.54 -8.82 -0.50
C SER A 37 7.33 -8.61 0.40
N VAL A 38 6.60 -9.69 0.67
CA VAL A 38 5.47 -9.73 1.60
C VAL A 38 5.70 -10.87 2.59
N THR A 39 5.52 -10.60 3.88
CA THR A 39 5.53 -11.61 4.94
C THR A 39 4.13 -11.77 5.50
N TYR A 40 3.68 -13.02 5.59
CA TYR A 40 2.33 -13.37 6.01
C TYR A 40 2.26 -13.77 7.48
N GLY A 41 1.12 -13.47 8.11
CA GLY A 41 0.80 -13.90 9.46
C GLY A 41 0.39 -15.38 9.53
N SER A 42 -0.30 -15.76 10.61
CA SER A 42 -0.99 -17.05 10.68
C SER A 42 -2.33 -16.98 9.96
N ALA A 43 -2.67 -18.03 9.20
CA ALA A 43 -3.96 -18.14 8.53
C ALA A 43 -5.12 -18.08 9.55
N VAL A 44 -6.14 -17.28 9.23
CA VAL A 44 -7.38 -17.18 9.97
C VAL A 44 -8.44 -17.92 9.16
N ASN A 45 -8.93 -19.04 9.71
CA ASN A 45 -10.00 -19.84 9.11
C ASN A 45 -11.25 -19.74 9.99
N THR A 46 -12.40 -19.44 9.38
CA THR A 46 -13.72 -19.41 10.02
C THR A 46 -14.74 -20.12 9.15
N THR A 47 -15.97 -20.34 9.65
CA THR A 47 -16.96 -21.14 8.93
C THR A 47 -17.25 -20.62 7.52
N ASN A 48 -17.04 -21.48 6.52
CA ASN A 48 -17.36 -21.22 5.12
C ASN A 48 -18.79 -20.69 4.94
N ARG A 49 -19.00 -19.85 3.93
CA ARG A 49 -20.32 -19.30 3.57
C ARG A 49 -20.56 -19.43 2.08
N THR A 50 -21.83 -19.54 1.67
CA THR A 50 -22.21 -19.59 0.26
C THR A 50 -23.28 -18.54 -0.03
N ALA A 51 -23.06 -17.73 -1.06
CA ALA A 51 -24.01 -16.75 -1.60
C ALA A 51 -23.84 -16.65 -3.12
N ASP A 52 -24.94 -16.60 -3.88
CA ASP A 52 -25.00 -16.44 -5.34
C ASP A 52 -23.91 -17.18 -6.15
N ASN A 53 -23.81 -18.49 -5.93
CA ASN A 53 -22.86 -19.40 -6.58
C ASN A 53 -21.37 -19.22 -6.18
N ILE A 54 -21.04 -18.36 -5.22
CA ILE A 54 -19.72 -18.30 -4.59
C ILE A 54 -19.77 -18.95 -3.21
N THR A 55 -18.88 -19.92 -2.97
CA THR A 55 -18.55 -20.44 -1.64
C THR A 55 -17.25 -19.80 -1.16
N TYR A 56 -17.37 -18.90 -0.20
CA TYR A 56 -16.28 -18.29 0.52
C TYR A 56 -15.75 -19.31 1.53
N LEU A 57 -14.46 -19.64 1.44
CA LEU A 57 -13.78 -20.47 2.42
C LEU A 57 -13.61 -19.75 3.75
N ASN A 58 -13.66 -18.40 3.75
CA ASN A 58 -13.39 -17.57 4.92
C ASN A 58 -12.04 -17.93 5.59
N GLU A 59 -11.05 -18.21 4.73
CA GLU A 59 -9.68 -18.57 5.05
C GLU A 59 -8.75 -17.55 4.41
N TYR A 60 -8.31 -16.57 5.21
CA TYR A 60 -7.41 -15.52 4.77
C TYR A 60 -6.16 -15.50 5.65
N THR A 61 -5.03 -15.08 5.08
CA THR A 61 -3.80 -14.86 5.87
C THR A 61 -3.45 -13.38 5.81
N PRO A 62 -3.50 -12.65 6.93
CA PRO A 62 -3.21 -11.22 6.94
C PRO A 62 -1.74 -10.96 6.60
N VAL A 63 -1.46 -9.83 5.95
CA VAL A 63 -0.09 -9.35 5.78
C VAL A 63 0.46 -8.93 7.14
N ALA A 64 1.59 -9.52 7.55
CA ALA A 64 2.29 -9.13 8.77
C ALA A 64 3.24 -7.95 8.50
N SER A 65 4.01 -8.03 7.41
CA SER A 65 4.91 -6.97 6.98
C SER A 65 5.19 -7.02 5.47
N ILE A 66 5.74 -5.93 4.94
CA ILE A 66 6.34 -5.87 3.60
C ILE A 66 7.80 -5.45 3.71
N GLY A 67 8.61 -5.80 2.72
CA GLY A 67 9.95 -5.27 2.52
C GLY A 67 9.98 -4.22 1.41
N SER A 68 10.83 -3.20 1.54
CA SER A 68 10.98 -2.12 0.55
C SER A 68 12.42 -1.58 0.55
N ALA A 69 12.74 -0.68 -0.39
CA ALA A 69 14.03 0.03 -0.38
C ALA A 69 14.23 0.97 0.84
N LEU A 70 13.17 1.25 1.60
CA LEU A 70 13.22 1.99 2.89
C LEU A 70 13.34 1.06 4.11
N GLY A 71 13.45 -0.26 3.90
CA GLY A 71 13.42 -1.28 4.95
C GLY A 71 12.04 -1.95 5.08
N ASP A 72 11.87 -2.72 6.16
CA ASP A 72 10.66 -3.47 6.42
C ASP A 72 9.59 -2.62 7.10
N TYR A 73 8.32 -2.82 6.72
CA TYR A 73 7.16 -2.11 7.28
C TYR A 73 6.12 -3.09 7.80
N GLN A 74 5.60 -2.82 8.99
CA GLN A 74 4.55 -3.61 9.68
C GLN A 74 3.24 -2.82 9.77
N PHE A 75 2.11 -3.54 9.78
CA PHE A 75 0.76 -2.96 9.79
C PHE A 75 0.23 -2.81 11.22
N ASN A 76 0.87 -1.90 11.96
CA ASN A 76 0.50 -1.51 13.35
C ASN A 76 -0.11 -0.09 13.44
N GLY A 77 -0.43 0.52 12.30
CA GLY A 77 -1.22 1.75 12.24
C GLY A 77 -2.73 1.48 12.36
N PRO A 78 -3.55 2.54 12.46
CA PRO A 78 -5.00 2.40 12.42
C PRO A 78 -5.47 1.84 11.08
N THR A 79 -6.55 1.08 11.12
CA THR A 79 -7.34 0.69 9.95
C THR A 79 -8.49 1.69 9.76
N ALA A 80 -8.91 1.93 8.53
CA ALA A 80 -10.11 2.67 8.22
C ALA A 80 -11.33 2.01 8.89
N SER A 81 -12.26 2.80 9.42
CA SER A 81 -13.52 2.30 9.95
C SER A 81 -14.56 2.09 8.86
N ASN A 82 -14.41 2.79 7.74
CA ASN A 82 -15.35 2.80 6.62
C ASN A 82 -14.61 3.07 5.30
N VAL A 83 -15.11 2.45 4.22
CA VAL A 83 -14.76 2.81 2.84
C VAL A 83 -16.02 3.26 2.11
N PHE A 84 -15.96 4.40 1.42
CA PHE A 84 -17.10 4.98 0.69
C PHE A 84 -16.80 5.06 -0.80
N PHE A 85 -17.66 4.43 -1.61
CA PHE A 85 -17.58 4.46 -3.07
C PHE A 85 -18.43 5.61 -3.60
N ARG A 86 -17.78 6.60 -4.23
CA ARG A 86 -18.46 7.75 -4.83
C ARG A 86 -18.66 7.45 -6.30
N ARG A 87 -19.91 7.34 -6.71
CA ARG A 87 -20.28 6.95 -8.07
C ARG A 87 -20.94 8.09 -8.83
N ASN A 88 -20.80 8.04 -10.13
CA ASN A 88 -21.54 8.88 -11.06
C ASN A 88 -22.71 8.08 -11.64
N THR A 89 -23.78 7.91 -10.85
CA THR A 89 -24.99 7.18 -11.25
C THR A 89 -25.95 8.04 -12.09
N GLY A 90 -25.39 8.82 -13.03
CA GLY A 90 -26.16 9.58 -14.02
C GLY A 90 -27.01 8.68 -14.92
N ALA A 91 -27.99 9.26 -15.60
CA ALA A 91 -28.87 8.50 -16.50
C ALA A 91 -28.06 7.83 -17.63
N GLY A 92 -28.08 6.49 -17.66
CA GLY A 92 -27.32 5.68 -18.63
C GLY A 92 -26.02 5.06 -18.08
N ASN A 93 -25.57 5.44 -16.88
CA ASN A 93 -24.38 4.84 -16.27
C ASN A 93 -24.77 3.59 -15.47
N PRO A 94 -24.20 2.40 -15.74
CA PRO A 94 -24.45 1.20 -14.95
C PRO A 94 -23.98 1.38 -13.50
N ASN A 95 -24.81 0.96 -12.54
CA ASN A 95 -24.46 0.90 -11.12
C ASN A 95 -23.91 -0.50 -10.79
N ASN A 96 -22.83 -0.88 -11.47
CA ASN A 96 -22.25 -2.21 -11.34
C ASN A 96 -21.04 -2.17 -10.42
N SER A 97 -20.64 -3.34 -9.94
CA SER A 97 -19.39 -3.50 -9.21
C SER A 97 -18.71 -4.77 -9.62
N THR A 98 -17.43 -4.67 -9.91
CA THR A 98 -16.60 -5.81 -10.23
C THR A 98 -15.59 -6.05 -9.12
N VAL A 99 -15.58 -7.28 -8.61
CA VAL A 99 -14.59 -7.78 -7.67
C VAL A 99 -13.90 -9.00 -8.26
N PHE A 100 -12.68 -9.28 -7.80
CA PHE A 100 -11.99 -10.53 -8.09
C PHE A 100 -11.68 -11.30 -6.83
N TYR A 101 -11.54 -12.61 -6.97
CA TYR A 101 -11.20 -13.53 -5.90
C TYR A 101 -10.23 -14.59 -6.41
N GLN A 102 -9.20 -14.90 -5.62
CA GLN A 102 -8.39 -16.07 -5.78
C GLN A 102 -9.23 -17.31 -5.48
N TYR A 103 -9.24 -18.29 -6.39
CA TYR A 103 -10.10 -19.47 -6.28
C TYR A 103 -9.35 -20.77 -6.03
N SER A 104 -9.96 -21.61 -5.19
CA SER A 104 -9.56 -22.99 -4.95
C SER A 104 -10.06 -23.89 -6.07
N SER A 105 -11.35 -23.79 -6.42
CA SER A 105 -11.99 -24.60 -7.46
C SER A 105 -13.18 -23.86 -8.10
N THR A 106 -13.51 -24.26 -9.34
CA THR A 106 -14.75 -23.87 -10.02
C THR A 106 -15.43 -25.13 -10.57
N SER A 107 -16.76 -25.16 -10.52
CA SER A 107 -17.56 -26.30 -11.00
C SER A 107 -18.97 -25.86 -11.37
N SER A 108 -19.38 -26.06 -12.63
CA SER A 108 -20.76 -25.86 -13.10
C SER A 108 -21.37 -24.51 -12.68
N GLY A 109 -20.67 -23.41 -12.96
CA GLY A 109 -21.11 -22.05 -12.61
C GLY A 109 -20.96 -21.65 -11.14
N ASN A 110 -20.48 -22.55 -10.28
CA ASN A 110 -20.13 -22.25 -8.89
C ASN A 110 -18.61 -22.10 -8.73
N ALA A 111 -18.19 -21.23 -7.80
CA ALA A 111 -16.79 -21.02 -7.45
C ALA A 111 -16.57 -21.22 -5.94
N THR A 112 -15.38 -21.69 -5.56
CA THR A 112 -14.91 -21.77 -4.19
C THR A 112 -13.68 -20.88 -4.04
N VAL A 113 -13.73 -19.87 -3.17
CA VAL A 113 -12.75 -18.78 -3.11
C VAL A 113 -12.14 -18.61 -1.72
N TYR A 114 -10.91 -18.11 -1.66
CA TYR A 114 -10.21 -17.87 -0.39
C TYR A 114 -10.67 -16.59 0.33
N GLY A 115 -11.35 -15.68 -0.38
CA GLY A 115 -11.82 -14.41 0.17
C GLY A 115 -12.81 -14.52 1.35
N ARG A 116 -12.93 -13.43 2.10
CA ARG A 116 -13.83 -13.27 3.25
C ARG A 116 -15.23 -12.83 2.81
N GLY A 117 -16.18 -13.77 2.85
CA GLY A 117 -17.61 -13.52 2.71
C GLY A 117 -18.33 -13.55 4.05
N ASP A 118 -18.56 -12.37 4.64
CA ASP A 118 -19.57 -12.21 5.69
C ASP A 118 -20.98 -12.29 5.07
N THR A 119 -22.01 -12.25 5.92
CA THR A 119 -23.42 -12.53 5.63
C THR A 119 -24.09 -11.67 4.55
N SER A 120 -23.46 -10.61 4.07
CA SER A 120 -23.87 -9.85 2.88
C SER A 120 -22.64 -9.11 2.32
N PRO A 121 -21.78 -9.75 1.50
CA PRO A 121 -20.51 -9.15 1.07
C PRO A 121 -20.73 -7.80 0.39
N THR A 122 -20.02 -6.79 0.87
CA THR A 122 -20.01 -5.43 0.30
C THR A 122 -18.61 -5.05 -0.18
N LEU A 123 -18.54 -4.07 -1.09
CA LEU A 123 -17.24 -3.49 -1.49
C LEU A 123 -16.45 -2.91 -0.32
N SER A 124 -17.15 -2.38 0.70
CA SER A 124 -16.51 -1.83 1.89
C SER A 124 -15.83 -2.94 2.70
N GLU A 125 -16.47 -4.10 2.86
CA GLU A 125 -15.87 -5.25 3.55
C GLU A 125 -14.69 -5.84 2.77
N VAL A 126 -14.76 -5.91 1.43
CA VAL A 126 -13.63 -6.31 0.59
C VAL A 126 -12.42 -5.39 0.85
N MET A 127 -12.60 -4.07 0.82
CA MET A 127 -11.49 -3.13 1.02
C MET A 127 -11.05 -2.97 2.48
N LEU A 128 -11.87 -3.36 3.46
CA LEU A 128 -11.52 -3.40 4.88
C LEU A 128 -10.97 -4.76 5.34
N SER A 129 -10.88 -5.75 4.46
CA SER A 129 -10.51 -7.12 4.84
C SER A 129 -9.02 -7.28 5.18
N SER A 130 -8.15 -6.39 4.68
CA SER A 130 -6.68 -6.53 4.71
C SER A 130 -6.23 -7.88 4.14
N ASP A 131 -6.85 -8.27 3.03
CA ASP A 131 -6.72 -9.59 2.39
C ASP A 131 -6.12 -9.43 0.99
N LEU A 132 -5.17 -10.31 0.66
CA LEU A 132 -4.51 -10.40 -0.66
C LEU A 132 -5.01 -11.59 -1.49
N THR A 133 -6.19 -12.12 -1.16
CA THR A 133 -6.90 -13.14 -1.94
C THR A 133 -8.17 -12.62 -2.63
N GLN A 134 -8.50 -11.34 -2.46
CA GLN A 134 -9.66 -10.70 -3.08
C GLN A 134 -9.39 -9.22 -3.35
N GLY A 135 -10.20 -8.57 -4.19
CA GLY A 135 -10.01 -7.16 -4.54
C GLY A 135 -11.09 -6.58 -5.46
N LEU A 136 -10.92 -5.32 -5.86
CA LEU A 136 -11.78 -4.60 -6.80
C LEU A 136 -11.15 -4.64 -8.18
N ARG A 137 -11.96 -4.97 -9.19
CA ARG A 137 -11.48 -4.98 -10.56
C ARG A 137 -11.88 -3.69 -11.28
N ASN A 138 -10.95 -3.03 -11.96
CA ASN A 138 -11.21 -1.86 -12.82
C ASN A 138 -12.20 -0.84 -12.20
N PRO A 139 -12.08 -0.39 -10.93
CA PRO A 139 -13.15 0.33 -10.24
C PRO A 139 -13.44 1.70 -10.87
N PHE A 140 -12.41 2.34 -11.43
CA PHE A 140 -12.51 3.63 -12.11
C PHE A 140 -12.92 3.54 -13.59
N ALA A 141 -13.19 2.34 -14.13
CA ALA A 141 -13.67 2.20 -15.50
C ALA A 141 -15.08 2.81 -15.65
N ASN A 142 -15.16 3.86 -16.46
CA ASN A 142 -16.35 4.71 -16.62
C ASN A 142 -16.96 4.57 -18.03
N GLY A 143 -18.29 4.47 -18.13
CA GLY A 143 -19.00 4.45 -19.41
C GLY A 143 -20.30 3.63 -19.42
N GLY A 144 -21.20 3.95 -20.37
CA GLY A 144 -22.62 3.57 -20.33
C GLY A 144 -23.06 2.27 -21.02
N SER A 145 -22.14 1.38 -21.43
CA SER A 145 -22.49 0.20 -22.25
C SER A 145 -21.86 -1.13 -21.83
N SER A 146 -20.91 -1.11 -20.90
CA SER A 146 -20.17 -2.30 -20.46
C SER A 146 -20.65 -2.73 -19.07
N SER A 147 -20.91 -4.04 -18.90
CA SER A 147 -21.32 -4.56 -17.59
C SER A 147 -20.19 -4.53 -16.55
N VAL A 148 -18.93 -4.49 -16.96
CA VAL A 148 -17.78 -4.48 -16.02
C VAL A 148 -17.41 -3.09 -15.50
N ASN A 149 -17.93 -2.02 -16.11
CA ASN A 149 -17.68 -0.64 -15.70
C ASN A 149 -18.37 -0.35 -14.36
N SER A 150 -17.60 0.04 -13.34
CA SER A 150 -18.15 0.30 -12.01
C SER A 150 -18.66 1.73 -11.82
N ASN A 151 -18.24 2.68 -12.68
CA ASN A 151 -18.58 4.11 -12.57
C ASN A 151 -18.30 4.72 -11.18
N ILE A 152 -17.23 4.25 -10.52
CA ILE A 152 -16.73 4.82 -9.26
C ILE A 152 -15.73 5.92 -9.64
N GLU A 153 -15.99 7.13 -9.20
CA GLU A 153 -15.17 8.32 -9.48
C GLU A 153 -14.14 8.56 -8.36
N ARG A 154 -14.44 8.09 -7.14
CA ARG A 154 -13.57 8.25 -5.95
C ARG A 154 -13.85 7.16 -4.91
N ILE A 155 -12.81 6.67 -4.25
CA ILE A 155 -12.92 5.74 -3.11
C ILE A 155 -12.34 6.44 -1.88
N ASP A 156 -13.16 6.70 -0.85
CA ASP A 156 -12.69 7.33 0.40
C ASP A 156 -12.48 6.30 1.51
N PHE A 157 -11.29 6.22 2.08
CA PHE A 157 -10.97 5.43 3.27
C PHE A 157 -10.94 6.35 4.49
N TYR A 158 -11.78 6.09 5.49
CA TYR A 158 -11.99 6.99 6.63
C TYR A 158 -11.46 6.44 7.96
N PHE A 159 -10.61 7.19 8.64
CA PHE A 159 -10.15 6.94 10.01
C PHE A 159 -11.07 7.68 11.01
N ALA A 160 -11.94 6.94 11.70
CA ALA A 160 -12.84 7.51 12.71
C ALA A 160 -12.10 8.28 13.81
N GLY A 161 -12.51 9.53 14.05
CA GLY A 161 -11.86 10.43 15.01
C GLY A 161 -10.56 11.09 14.51
N GLY A 162 -10.05 10.68 13.36
CA GLY A 162 -8.76 11.12 12.83
C GLY A 162 -7.57 10.44 13.53
N TYR A 163 -6.40 10.60 12.93
CA TYR A 163 -5.16 9.99 13.36
C TYR A 163 -3.99 10.98 13.22
N THR A 164 -3.13 11.03 14.23
CA THR A 164 -1.94 11.89 14.25
C THR A 164 -0.76 11.19 13.59
N VAL A 165 -0.27 11.74 12.48
CA VAL A 165 0.84 11.20 11.69
C VAL A 165 2.11 11.08 12.54
N GLN A 166 2.73 9.91 12.46
CA GLN A 166 3.99 9.52 13.09
C GLN A 166 5.11 9.47 12.04
N ALA A 167 6.36 9.49 12.51
CA ALA A 167 7.52 9.40 11.63
C ALA A 167 7.54 8.05 10.90
N GLY A 168 7.62 8.11 9.57
CA GLY A 168 7.68 6.93 8.71
C GLY A 168 6.33 6.29 8.38
N ASP A 169 5.18 6.80 8.85
CA ASP A 169 3.88 6.27 8.43
C ASP A 169 3.76 6.25 6.89
N ALA A 170 3.24 5.15 6.35
CA ALA A 170 3.02 4.97 4.92
C ALA A 170 1.70 4.22 4.65
N LEU A 171 1.19 4.40 3.44
CA LEU A 171 0.14 3.55 2.86
C LEU A 171 0.80 2.51 1.95
N VAL A 172 0.18 1.33 1.83
CA VAL A 172 0.66 0.27 0.94
C VAL A 172 -0.52 -0.22 0.11
N PHE A 173 -0.35 -0.22 -1.21
CA PHE A 173 -1.33 -0.73 -2.16
C PHE A 173 -0.72 -1.87 -2.95
N PHE A 174 -1.60 -2.75 -3.43
CA PHE A 174 -1.22 -3.83 -4.31
C PHE A 174 -2.19 -3.88 -5.49
N ASP A 175 -1.64 -4.27 -6.63
CA ASP A 175 -2.33 -4.47 -7.90
C ASP A 175 -2.26 -5.94 -8.31
N LEU A 176 -3.19 -6.37 -9.17
CA LEU A 176 -3.22 -7.70 -9.76
C LEU A 176 -2.96 -7.63 -11.26
N GLU A 177 -1.72 -7.90 -11.64
CA GLU A 177 -1.18 -7.56 -12.96
C GLU A 177 -0.80 -8.75 -13.81
N ASN A 178 -0.78 -8.56 -15.13
CA ASN A 178 -0.26 -9.56 -16.05
C ASN A 178 1.28 -9.64 -16.03
N VAL A 179 1.84 -10.81 -16.34
CA VAL A 179 3.30 -11.00 -16.42
C VAL A 179 3.96 -9.98 -17.33
N GLY A 180 4.82 -9.15 -16.75
CA GLY A 180 5.60 -8.13 -17.46
C GLY A 180 5.08 -6.70 -17.30
N ASN A 181 3.95 -6.50 -16.60
CA ASN A 181 3.47 -5.19 -16.17
C ASN A 181 3.90 -4.93 -14.72
N ASN A 182 4.08 -3.65 -14.35
CA ASN A 182 4.47 -3.23 -12.99
C ASN A 182 3.46 -2.26 -12.37
N GLY A 183 2.16 -2.52 -12.56
CA GLY A 183 1.05 -1.86 -11.88
C GLY A 183 0.47 -0.66 -12.62
N ASP A 184 -0.83 -0.49 -12.50
CA ASP A 184 -1.59 0.57 -13.15
C ASP A 184 -1.48 1.94 -12.46
N GLY A 185 -1.64 2.99 -13.26
CA GLY A 185 -1.60 4.36 -12.77
C GLY A 185 -2.89 4.81 -12.08
N PHE A 186 -2.77 5.35 -10.87
CA PHE A 186 -3.88 5.90 -10.09
C PHE A 186 -3.49 7.18 -9.36
N ARG A 187 -4.47 7.90 -8.80
CA ARG A 187 -4.22 9.09 -7.98
C ARG A 187 -4.65 8.91 -6.54
N ILE A 188 -3.90 9.54 -5.64
CA ILE A 188 -4.14 9.46 -4.20
C ILE A 188 -3.98 10.82 -3.52
N SER A 189 -4.83 11.09 -2.52
CA SER A 189 -4.67 12.25 -1.64
C SER A 189 -5.16 11.97 -0.23
N ALA A 190 -4.37 12.34 0.76
CA ALA A 190 -4.80 12.33 2.16
C ALA A 190 -5.75 13.51 2.44
N PHE A 191 -6.81 13.27 3.21
CA PHE A 191 -7.73 14.32 3.64
C PHE A 191 -7.56 14.67 5.11
N THR A 192 -7.53 15.98 5.37
CA THR A 192 -7.22 16.61 6.66
C THR A 192 -8.47 17.13 7.38
N SER A 193 -9.64 17.01 6.74
CA SER A 193 -10.93 17.29 7.36
C SER A 193 -12.03 16.42 6.74
N TRP A 194 -12.97 16.00 7.59
CA TRP A 194 -14.15 15.22 7.25
C TRP A 194 -15.40 15.98 7.69
N GLY A 195 -16.46 15.93 6.88
CA GLY A 195 -17.69 16.67 7.15
C GLY A 195 -18.81 16.26 6.21
N THR A 196 -19.64 17.22 5.80
CA THR A 196 -20.75 16.98 4.87
C THR A 196 -20.55 17.76 3.59
N VAL A 197 -20.60 17.07 2.44
CA VAL A 197 -20.60 17.67 1.10
C VAL A 197 -21.84 17.16 0.37
N ASN A 198 -22.61 18.07 -0.24
CA ASN A 198 -23.85 17.78 -0.96
C ASN A 198 -24.84 16.89 -0.16
N GLY A 199 -24.91 17.09 1.17
CA GLY A 199 -25.79 16.31 2.07
C GLY A 199 -25.26 14.93 2.48
N THR A 200 -24.06 14.53 2.06
CA THR A 200 -23.46 13.23 2.39
C THR A 200 -22.15 13.39 3.17
N ALA A 201 -21.83 12.44 4.04
CA ALA A 201 -20.56 12.42 4.76
C ALA A 201 -19.39 12.22 3.77
N ALA A 202 -18.40 13.12 3.77
CA ALA A 202 -17.32 13.16 2.78
C ALA A 202 -16.10 13.97 3.29
N PRO A 203 -14.93 13.84 2.63
CA PRO A 203 -13.80 14.75 2.82
C PRO A 203 -14.21 16.20 2.49
N THR A 204 -13.65 17.16 3.23
CA THR A 204 -13.87 18.59 3.00
C THR A 204 -12.59 19.38 2.72
N ALA A 205 -11.42 18.84 3.08
CA ALA A 205 -10.11 19.40 2.79
C ALA A 205 -9.06 18.31 2.56
N TYR A 206 -8.18 18.51 1.58
CA TYR A 206 -7.10 17.61 1.19
C TYR A 206 -5.72 18.22 1.43
N ALA A 207 -4.71 17.37 1.64
CA ALA A 207 -3.32 17.77 1.86
C ALA A 207 -2.58 18.15 0.56
N ASN A 208 -2.93 17.53 -0.57
CA ASN A 208 -2.35 17.78 -1.88
C ASN A 208 -3.43 17.75 -2.98
N THR A 209 -3.09 18.07 -4.23
CA THR A 209 -4.01 18.06 -5.38
C THR A 209 -4.07 16.71 -6.09
N GLY A 210 -3.93 15.59 -5.37
CA GLY A 210 -3.88 14.25 -5.95
C GLY A 210 -2.50 13.91 -6.53
N LEU A 211 -1.66 13.26 -5.71
CA LEU A 211 -0.41 12.65 -6.15
C LEU A 211 -0.73 11.59 -7.20
N LEU A 212 -0.09 11.66 -8.36
CA LEU A 212 -0.15 10.62 -9.39
C LEU A 212 0.87 9.53 -9.02
N VAL A 213 0.38 8.31 -8.88
CA VAL A 213 1.18 7.09 -9.01
C VAL A 213 1.18 6.77 -10.49
N GLU A 214 2.35 6.87 -11.12
CA GLU A 214 2.49 6.58 -12.55
C GLU A 214 2.38 5.06 -12.78
N PRO A 215 1.89 4.60 -13.95
CA PRO A 215 1.98 3.20 -14.34
C PRO A 215 3.43 2.67 -14.29
N ASP A 216 3.59 1.37 -14.12
CA ASP A 216 4.87 0.66 -14.07
C ASP A 216 5.83 1.11 -12.93
N THR A 217 5.28 1.70 -11.85
CA THR A 217 6.07 2.13 -10.67
C THR A 217 5.99 1.21 -9.45
N PHE A 218 5.18 0.15 -9.50
CA PHE A 218 5.12 -0.84 -8.43
C PHE A 218 6.37 -1.73 -8.49
N GLY A 219 6.61 -2.50 -7.43
CA GLY A 219 7.72 -3.45 -7.39
C GLY A 219 7.54 -4.64 -8.34
N ASP A 220 8.55 -5.51 -8.32
CA ASP A 220 8.48 -6.82 -8.95
C ASP A 220 7.34 -7.68 -8.35
N ALA A 221 6.95 -8.73 -9.08
CA ALA A 221 5.96 -9.69 -8.62
C ALA A 221 6.31 -10.29 -7.25
N VAL A 222 5.35 -10.25 -6.33
CA VAL A 222 5.41 -10.86 -4.99
C VAL A 222 4.38 -11.99 -4.87
N ASP A 223 4.63 -12.92 -3.96
CA ASP A 223 3.74 -14.07 -3.74
C ASP A 223 2.44 -13.66 -3.03
N THR A 224 1.35 -14.35 -3.34
CA THR A 224 0.10 -14.30 -2.56
C THR A 224 0.19 -15.20 -1.32
N PRO A 225 -0.74 -15.11 -0.34
CA PRO A 225 -0.78 -16.07 0.78
C PRO A 225 -0.80 -17.55 0.36
N ASN A 226 -1.38 -17.82 -0.81
CA ASN A 226 -1.56 -19.16 -1.37
C ASN A 226 -0.51 -19.49 -2.45
N GLY A 227 0.58 -18.72 -2.52
CA GLY A 227 1.76 -18.97 -3.36
C GLY A 227 1.82 -18.21 -4.69
N THR A 228 2.84 -18.59 -5.48
CA THR A 228 3.05 -18.15 -6.88
C THR A 228 1.95 -18.66 -7.81
N ASN A 229 1.68 -17.93 -8.90
CA ASN A 229 0.74 -18.32 -9.95
C ASN A 229 -0.69 -18.52 -9.40
N ALA A 230 -1.14 -17.57 -8.60
CA ALA A 230 -2.50 -17.48 -8.10
C ALA A 230 -3.51 -17.44 -9.26
N ARG A 231 -4.64 -18.12 -9.09
CA ARG A 231 -5.71 -18.18 -10.11
C ARG A 231 -6.92 -17.42 -9.65
N TYR A 232 -7.55 -16.65 -10.53
CA TYR A 232 -8.56 -15.67 -10.16
C TYR A 232 -9.86 -15.83 -10.95
N ILE A 233 -10.98 -15.63 -10.26
CA ILE A 233 -12.28 -15.36 -10.88
C ILE A 233 -12.65 -13.91 -10.66
N ARG A 234 -13.44 -13.38 -11.58
CA ARG A 234 -14.20 -12.15 -11.47
C ARG A 234 -15.63 -12.48 -11.05
N SER A 235 -16.19 -11.68 -10.16
CA SER A 235 -17.63 -11.53 -9.99
C SER A 235 -18.05 -10.10 -10.30
N THR A 236 -18.99 -9.93 -11.21
CA THR A 236 -19.61 -8.63 -11.50
C THR A 236 -21.07 -8.65 -11.06
N THR A 237 -21.45 -7.63 -10.28
CA THR A 237 -22.79 -7.42 -9.71
C THR A 237 -23.43 -6.15 -10.29
N THR A 238 -24.75 -6.04 -10.23
CA THR A 238 -25.52 -4.92 -10.82
C THR A 238 -26.27 -4.07 -9.78
N SER A 239 -25.82 -4.05 -8.53
CA SER A 239 -26.49 -3.37 -7.40
C SER A 239 -25.56 -2.49 -6.58
N GLY A 240 -24.62 -1.83 -7.25
CA GLY A 240 -23.60 -0.99 -6.62
C GLY A 240 -22.83 -1.78 -5.57
N ASP A 241 -22.73 -1.25 -4.36
CA ASP A 241 -21.82 -1.76 -3.33
C ASP A 241 -22.23 -3.13 -2.73
N ASN A 242 -23.43 -3.64 -3.03
CA ASN A 242 -23.92 -4.94 -2.55
C ASN A 242 -23.57 -6.10 -3.51
N LEU A 243 -22.65 -6.96 -3.09
CA LEU A 243 -22.15 -8.08 -3.88
C LEU A 243 -23.05 -9.33 -3.78
N ALA A 244 -24.00 -9.37 -2.84
CA ALA A 244 -24.99 -10.45 -2.70
C ALA A 244 -26.20 -10.29 -3.65
N SER A 245 -25.95 -9.89 -4.90
CA SER A 245 -27.02 -9.78 -5.90
C SER A 245 -26.53 -9.90 -7.35
N ASN A 246 -27.20 -10.76 -8.11
CA ASN A 246 -27.05 -10.92 -9.57
C ASN A 246 -25.57 -11.04 -10.01
N GLN A 247 -24.83 -11.93 -9.36
CA GLN A 247 -23.42 -12.18 -9.66
C GLN A 247 -23.26 -12.90 -11.01
N SER A 248 -22.42 -12.34 -11.88
CA SER A 248 -21.89 -13.03 -13.06
C SER A 248 -20.43 -13.42 -12.81
N ILE A 249 -20.16 -14.72 -12.85
CA ILE A 249 -18.83 -15.28 -12.55
C ILE A 249 -18.11 -15.62 -13.86
N ALA A 250 -16.84 -15.20 -13.98
CA ALA A 250 -15.96 -15.56 -15.08
C ALA A 250 -14.52 -15.78 -14.58
N THR A 251 -13.79 -16.73 -15.16
CA THR A 251 -12.34 -16.87 -14.89
C THR A 251 -11.59 -15.66 -15.48
N LEU A 252 -10.58 -15.16 -14.76
CA LEU A 252 -9.72 -14.06 -15.22
C LEU A 252 -8.41 -14.56 -15.83
N ASP A 253 -7.83 -15.63 -15.28
CA ASP A 253 -6.58 -16.21 -15.74
C ASP A 253 -6.77 -17.45 -16.62
N SER A 254 -5.75 -17.76 -17.41
CA SER A 254 -5.68 -18.97 -18.26
C SER A 254 -4.68 -20.00 -17.73
N ASN A 255 -4.18 -19.83 -16.50
CA ASN A 255 -3.06 -20.56 -15.91
C ASN A 255 -3.21 -22.07 -16.07
N SER A 256 -2.42 -22.58 -17.02
CA SER A 256 -2.44 -23.97 -17.47
C SER A 256 -1.29 -24.80 -16.88
N GLY A 257 -0.61 -24.26 -15.85
CA GLY A 257 0.52 -24.90 -15.18
C GLY A 257 1.90 -24.54 -15.74
N THR A 258 2.00 -23.57 -16.64
CA THR A 258 3.28 -22.96 -17.07
C THR A 258 3.11 -21.44 -17.16
N PRO A 259 3.98 -20.64 -16.48
CA PRO A 259 3.93 -19.19 -16.53
C PRO A 259 3.86 -18.62 -17.96
N ASN A 260 2.86 -17.79 -18.22
CA ASN A 260 2.63 -17.14 -19.51
C ASN A 260 2.12 -15.70 -19.34
N SER A 261 2.08 -14.93 -20.43
CA SER A 261 1.72 -13.49 -20.42
C SER A 261 0.29 -13.17 -19.94
N SER A 262 -0.59 -14.17 -19.80
CA SER A 262 -1.96 -14.01 -19.29
C SER A 262 -2.13 -14.48 -17.84
N ASP A 263 -1.06 -14.95 -17.20
CA ASP A 263 -1.09 -15.26 -15.77
C ASP A 263 -1.01 -13.95 -14.95
N LEU A 264 -1.60 -13.99 -13.76
CA LEU A 264 -1.77 -12.83 -12.89
C LEU A 264 -0.88 -12.92 -11.65
N TYR A 265 -0.23 -11.80 -11.31
CA TYR A 265 0.71 -11.68 -10.20
C TYR A 265 0.41 -10.43 -9.39
N LEU A 266 0.76 -10.51 -8.11
CA LEU A 266 0.62 -9.41 -7.18
C LEU A 266 1.84 -8.49 -7.32
N VAL A 267 1.63 -7.20 -7.58
CA VAL A 267 2.69 -6.17 -7.50
C VAL A 267 2.31 -5.14 -6.44
N GLY A 268 3.30 -4.52 -5.77
CA GLY A 268 3.03 -3.65 -4.62
C GLY A 268 3.79 -2.33 -4.62
N ILE A 269 3.16 -1.30 -4.06
CA ILE A 269 3.74 0.03 -3.89
C ILE A 269 3.49 0.58 -2.49
N LEU A 270 4.52 1.20 -1.91
CA LEU A 270 4.49 1.90 -0.63
C LEU A 270 4.57 3.40 -0.88
N ILE A 271 3.66 4.15 -0.26
CA ILE A 271 3.52 5.60 -0.41
C ILE A 271 3.68 6.24 0.98
N PRO A 272 4.85 6.84 1.30
CA PRO A 272 5.05 7.56 2.55
C PRO A 272 4.03 8.69 2.70
N LEU A 273 3.50 8.90 3.91
CA LEU A 273 2.57 10.01 4.16
C LEU A 273 3.22 11.38 3.90
N ALA A 274 4.54 11.48 4.01
CA ALA A 274 5.30 12.66 3.64
C ALA A 274 5.07 13.08 2.17
N ASP A 275 5.01 12.11 1.25
CA ASP A 275 4.83 12.30 -0.19
C ASP A 275 3.40 12.78 -0.53
N LEU A 276 2.46 12.56 0.39
CA LEU A 276 1.12 13.16 0.35
C LEU A 276 1.08 14.60 0.92
N GLY A 277 2.24 15.16 1.27
CA GLY A 277 2.39 16.51 1.84
C GLY A 277 2.16 16.59 3.35
N LEU A 278 2.16 15.46 4.06
CA LEU A 278 1.85 15.42 5.49
C LEU A 278 3.10 15.51 6.37
N SER A 279 2.99 16.28 7.46
CA SER A 279 4.04 16.38 8.48
C SER A 279 3.72 15.53 9.72
N VAL A 280 4.76 15.05 10.41
CA VAL A 280 4.62 14.40 11.72
C VAL A 280 3.91 15.33 12.70
N GLY A 281 2.93 14.82 13.43
CA GLY A 281 2.07 15.59 14.34
C GLY A 281 0.82 16.17 13.67
N GLN A 282 0.68 16.12 12.35
CA GLN A 282 -0.54 16.53 11.65
C GLN A 282 -1.66 15.49 11.84
N THR A 283 -2.91 15.94 11.97
CA THR A 283 -4.07 15.03 11.96
C THR A 283 -4.55 14.80 10.53
N ILE A 284 -4.74 13.53 10.17
CA ILE A 284 -5.45 13.09 8.97
C ILE A 284 -6.73 12.35 9.35
N TYR A 285 -7.74 12.40 8.50
CA TYR A 285 -8.99 11.64 8.68
C TYR A 285 -9.11 10.49 7.69
N GLY A 286 -8.11 10.29 6.82
CA GLY A 286 -8.15 9.27 5.79
C GLY A 286 -7.44 9.69 4.52
N TYR A 287 -7.73 8.97 3.44
CA TYR A 287 -7.27 9.27 2.09
C TYR A 287 -8.33 8.86 1.06
N SER A 288 -8.25 9.46 -0.12
CA SER A 288 -9.11 9.14 -1.27
C SER A 288 -8.26 8.65 -2.44
N LEU A 289 -8.78 7.66 -3.16
CA LEU A 289 -8.25 7.14 -4.42
C LEU A 289 -9.10 7.64 -5.59
N PHE A 290 -8.46 7.89 -6.72
CA PHE A 290 -9.04 8.43 -7.96
C PHE A 290 -8.41 7.76 -9.18
N ALA A 291 -9.07 7.83 -10.33
CA ALA A 291 -8.48 7.48 -11.62
C ALA A 291 -7.20 8.29 -11.93
N GLY A 292 -6.26 7.73 -12.70
CA GLY A 292 -5.02 8.44 -13.03
C GLY A 292 -5.18 9.61 -14.01
N ASP A 293 -6.24 9.60 -14.85
CA ASP A 293 -6.58 10.67 -15.80
C ASP A 293 -7.19 11.93 -15.16
N VAL A 294 -7.56 11.87 -13.88
CA VAL A 294 -8.13 12.98 -13.11
C VAL A 294 -7.10 14.08 -12.86
N ALA A 295 -7.18 15.18 -13.61
CA ALA A 295 -6.21 16.29 -13.55
C ALA A 295 -6.67 17.44 -12.63
N PHE A 296 -6.66 17.25 -11.31
CA PHE A 296 -6.99 18.33 -10.37
C PHE A 296 -5.94 19.45 -10.37
N THR A 297 -6.41 20.69 -10.47
CA THR A 297 -5.61 21.92 -10.30
C THR A 297 -5.85 22.61 -8.95
N SER A 298 -6.85 22.16 -8.17
CA SER A 298 -7.03 22.59 -6.78
C SER A 298 -7.72 21.53 -5.92
N THR A 299 -7.44 21.53 -4.61
CA THR A 299 -8.04 20.59 -3.63
C THR A 299 -9.57 20.73 -3.53
N SER A 300 -10.13 21.88 -3.89
CA SER A 300 -11.58 22.10 -3.90
C SER A 300 -12.32 21.30 -5.00
N GLN A 301 -11.64 20.95 -6.10
CA GLN A 301 -12.21 20.14 -7.18
C GLN A 301 -12.45 18.70 -6.72
N MET A 302 -11.55 18.20 -5.87
CA MET A 302 -11.58 16.86 -5.27
C MET A 302 -12.81 16.63 -4.40
N ASN A 303 -13.41 17.68 -3.84
CA ASN A 303 -14.66 17.58 -3.07
C ASN A 303 -15.89 17.28 -3.95
N ASN A 304 -15.85 17.51 -5.27
CA ASN A 304 -17.01 17.56 -6.16
C ASN A 304 -17.05 16.37 -7.13
N TRP A 305 -17.22 15.15 -6.60
CA TRP A 305 -17.16 13.87 -7.36
C TRP A 305 -18.24 13.68 -8.42
N ASN A 306 -19.29 14.51 -8.42
CA ASN A 306 -20.36 14.49 -9.42
C ASN A 306 -20.18 15.55 -10.51
N ASN A 307 -18.99 16.18 -10.61
CA ASN A 307 -18.67 17.14 -11.66
C ASN A 307 -17.75 16.52 -12.73
N SER A 308 -18.33 16.26 -13.90
CA SER A 308 -17.64 15.70 -15.08
C SER A 308 -16.51 16.56 -15.65
N THR A 309 -16.36 17.80 -15.19
CA THR A 309 -15.20 18.65 -15.53
C THR A 309 -13.93 18.21 -14.81
N TYR A 310 -14.06 17.55 -13.64
CA TYR A 310 -12.94 17.13 -12.80
C TYR A 310 -12.81 15.61 -12.72
N TYR A 311 -13.89 14.87 -13.02
CA TYR A 311 -13.97 13.41 -13.01
C TYR A 311 -14.42 12.93 -14.39
N PRO A 312 -13.51 12.37 -15.23
CA PRO A 312 -13.84 12.00 -16.60
C PRO A 312 -14.89 10.88 -16.67
N THR A 313 -16.02 11.12 -17.33
CA THR A 313 -17.10 10.12 -17.45
C THR A 313 -16.79 9.01 -18.48
N ASN A 314 -15.54 8.90 -18.90
CA ASN A 314 -15.04 8.06 -19.98
C ASN A 314 -13.62 7.55 -19.69
N THR A 315 -13.20 7.53 -18.42
CA THR A 315 -11.97 6.87 -17.96
C THR A 315 -11.93 5.45 -18.51
N ASP A 316 -10.94 5.21 -19.38
CA ASP A 316 -10.83 3.99 -20.15
C ASP A 316 -10.27 2.84 -19.29
N ALA A 317 -10.94 1.69 -19.40
CA ALA A 317 -10.62 0.47 -18.68
C ALA A 317 -9.27 -0.16 -19.10
N SER A 318 -8.63 0.32 -20.17
CA SER A 318 -7.32 -0.18 -20.65
C SER A 318 -6.14 0.76 -20.41
N THR A 319 -6.35 1.91 -19.75
CA THR A 319 -5.28 2.92 -19.54
C THR A 319 -5.27 3.53 -18.14
N TRP A 320 -6.42 4.02 -17.65
CA TRP A 320 -6.50 4.74 -16.37
C TRP A 320 -7.56 4.21 -15.40
N GLY A 321 -8.41 3.30 -15.90
CA GLY A 321 -9.36 2.52 -15.12
C GLY A 321 -9.05 1.03 -15.11
N ASN A 322 -7.82 0.62 -15.43
CA ASN A 322 -7.43 -0.81 -15.43
C ASN A 322 -7.17 -1.35 -14.02
N MET A 323 -6.57 -0.53 -13.16
CA MET A 323 -6.23 -0.72 -11.73
C MET A 323 -7.05 -1.79 -10.99
N ASP A 324 -6.40 -2.90 -10.62
CA ASP A 324 -7.00 -4.04 -9.91
C ASP A 324 -6.57 -4.06 -8.42
N PHE A 325 -7.05 -3.08 -7.65
CA PHE A 325 -6.74 -2.99 -6.22
C PHE A 325 -7.12 -4.26 -5.45
N MET A 326 -6.14 -4.85 -4.76
CA MET A 326 -6.41 -5.87 -3.74
C MET A 326 -7.26 -5.30 -2.59
N GLY A 327 -7.88 -6.18 -1.80
CA GLY A 327 -8.64 -5.89 -0.57
C GLY A 327 -7.78 -5.43 0.61
N PHE A 328 -6.73 -4.67 0.30
CA PHE A 328 -5.66 -4.24 1.17
C PHE A 328 -5.37 -2.74 0.94
N GLY A 329 -4.82 -2.08 1.96
CA GLY A 329 -4.44 -0.66 1.91
C GLY A 329 -5.22 0.22 2.88
N ALA A 330 -6.36 -0.24 3.39
CA ALA A 330 -7.14 0.45 4.44
C ALA A 330 -6.39 0.69 5.76
N GLN A 331 -5.15 0.20 5.92
CA GLN A 331 -4.37 0.28 7.14
C GLN A 331 -3.03 0.97 6.92
N LEU A 332 -2.66 1.87 7.85
CA LEU A 332 -1.34 2.49 7.85
C LEU A 332 -0.24 1.51 8.27
N SER A 333 0.85 1.50 7.52
CA SER A 333 2.08 0.79 7.82
C SER A 333 3.10 1.71 8.48
N ARG A 334 4.05 1.12 9.22
CA ARG A 334 5.19 1.83 9.82
C ARG A 334 6.48 1.01 9.71
N PRO A 335 7.66 1.64 9.65
CA PRO A 335 8.92 0.93 9.68
C PRO A 335 9.00 0.01 10.91
N ILE A 336 9.52 -1.20 10.70
CA ILE A 336 9.99 -2.05 11.79
C ILE A 336 11.32 -1.44 12.25
N PRO A 337 11.47 -1.00 13.51
CA PRO A 337 12.74 -0.46 13.98
C PRO A 337 13.81 -1.56 13.90
N GLU A 338 14.86 -1.33 13.11
CA GLU A 338 16.02 -2.23 13.12
C GLU A 338 16.53 -2.40 14.56
N PRO A 339 16.81 -3.64 15.02
CA PRO A 339 17.47 -3.86 16.30
C PRO A 339 18.78 -3.08 16.29
N SER A 340 18.92 -2.05 17.13
CA SER A 340 19.91 -0.99 16.93
C SER A 340 21.33 -1.54 16.71
N THR A 341 21.75 -1.64 15.44
CA THR A 341 23.04 -2.21 15.06
C THR A 341 24.18 -1.42 15.70
N TYR A 342 24.03 -0.09 15.77
CA TYR A 342 24.93 0.79 16.51
C TYR A 342 24.96 0.52 18.02
N GLY A 343 23.83 0.18 18.63
CA GLY A 343 23.76 -0.21 20.05
C GLY A 343 24.47 -1.54 20.30
N ALA A 344 24.23 -2.54 19.44
CA ALA A 344 24.90 -3.84 19.51
C ALA A 344 26.42 -3.72 19.28
N LEU A 345 26.85 -2.92 18.30
CA LEU A 345 28.27 -2.62 18.04
C LEU A 345 28.92 -1.86 19.20
N LEU A 346 28.23 -0.88 19.79
CA LEU A 346 28.74 -0.12 20.95
C LEU A 346 28.90 -1.03 22.17
N VAL A 347 27.89 -1.85 22.50
CA VAL A 347 27.95 -2.82 23.60
C VAL A 347 29.05 -3.86 23.35
N GLY A 348 29.17 -4.36 22.11
CA GLY A 348 30.24 -5.28 21.71
C GLY A 348 31.63 -4.66 21.85
N ALA A 349 31.82 -3.40 21.44
CA ALA A 349 33.07 -2.67 21.60
C ALA A 349 33.42 -2.44 23.08
N VAL A 350 32.46 -2.03 23.90
CA VAL A 350 32.64 -1.86 25.35
C VAL A 350 32.99 -3.19 26.02
N ALA A 351 32.28 -4.28 25.71
CA ALA A 351 32.56 -5.60 26.24
C ALA A 351 33.96 -6.11 25.82
N GLY A 352 34.34 -5.92 24.55
CA GLY A 352 35.67 -6.25 24.03
C GLY A 352 36.79 -5.47 24.71
N LEU A 353 36.59 -4.16 24.94
CA LEU A 353 37.57 -3.30 25.60
C LEU A 353 37.74 -3.65 27.09
N LEU A 354 36.64 -3.97 27.79
CA LEU A 354 36.67 -4.50 29.16
C LEU A 354 37.35 -5.87 29.24
N GLY A 355 37.07 -6.77 28.29
CA GLY A 355 37.71 -8.08 28.18
C GLY A 355 39.22 -7.98 27.95
N TRP A 356 39.64 -7.11 27.02
CA TRP A 356 41.05 -6.84 26.72
C TRP A 356 41.80 -6.26 27.93
N ARG A 357 41.18 -5.33 28.67
CA ARG A 357 41.76 -4.78 29.91
C ARG A 357 41.94 -5.83 31.00
N ARG A 358 41.00 -6.77 31.14
CA ARG A 358 41.12 -7.94 32.04
C ARG A 358 42.19 -8.93 31.58
N PHE A 359 42.37 -9.12 30.27
CA PHE A 359 43.41 -10.00 29.73
C PHE A 359 44.83 -9.45 29.98
N ARG A 360 45.05 -8.15 29.74
CA ARG A 360 46.35 -7.50 30.02
C ARG A 360 46.74 -7.59 31.50
N THR A 361 45.81 -7.27 32.40
CA THR A 361 46.08 -7.31 33.86
C THR A 361 46.41 -8.72 34.36
N ARG A 362 45.78 -9.78 33.83
CA ARG A 362 46.15 -11.17 34.14
C ARG A 362 47.55 -11.55 33.67
N ARG A 363 47.96 -11.14 32.46
CA ARG A 363 49.33 -11.40 31.96
C ARG A 363 50.42 -10.67 32.75
N SER A 364 50.14 -9.48 33.28
CA SER A 364 51.07 -8.79 34.18
C SER A 364 51.18 -9.46 35.55
N ALA A 365 50.14 -10.16 36.01
CA ALA A 365 50.12 -10.83 37.31
C ALA A 365 50.78 -12.22 37.32
N SER A 366 51.00 -12.86 36.16
CA SER A 366 51.68 -14.17 36.06
C SER A 366 53.17 -14.06 35.70
N ALA A 367 53.75 -12.87 35.81
CA ALA A 367 55.15 -12.56 35.48
C ALA A 367 55.90 -11.91 36.67
N ALA A 368 55.37 -12.12 37.88
CA ALA A 368 55.89 -11.65 39.17
C ALA A 368 56.07 -12.85 40.10
#